data_AF-A0A077PU78-F1
#
_entry.id   AF-A0A077PU78-F1
#
_cell.length_a   1.000
_cell.length_b   1.000
_cell.length_c   1.000
_cell.angle_alpha   90.00
_cell.angle_beta   90.00
_cell.angle_gamma   90.00
#
_symmetry.space_group_name_H-M   'P 1'
#
loop_
_entity.id
_entity.type
_entity.pdbx_description
1 polymer ?
#
loop_
_entity_poly.entity_id
_entity_poly.type
_entity_poly.pdbx_seq_one_letter_code
_entity_poly.pdbx_strand_id
1 'polypeptide(L)'
;MQQKLTKFSLSGAAIALLLALAPQEAFAMHVMEGFLPPMWAVAWWLAFLPFLAAGIMRLRQIVQEDSNQKVLLALCGAFIFVLSALKIPSVTGSCSHPTGVALAVILFGPSVVAVLGAIVLLFQALLLAHGGVTTLGANGMSMAVIGPLVGYLVWRFSCKMGVRKDIGVFFCAFIADIVTYAVTSIQLGVAFPDPQLGMGAAIIKFMGIFCITQLPIAVAEGLLTVLIYDQLVKRQLIQARSF
;
A
#
# COMPACT_ATOMS: atom_id res chain seq x y z
N MET A 1 -27.89 -18.67 47.28
CA MET A 1 -27.79 -18.02 45.95
C MET A 1 -26.54 -17.14 45.88
N GLN A 2 -25.32 -17.69 46.08
CA GLN A 2 -24.10 -16.85 46.15
C GLN A 2 -22.75 -17.55 45.96
N GLN A 3 -22.68 -18.69 45.24
CA GLN A 3 -21.44 -19.50 45.18
C GLN A 3 -20.99 -19.87 43.76
N LYS A 4 -21.23 -19.00 42.77
CA LYS A 4 -20.91 -19.29 41.35
C LYS A 4 -20.17 -18.17 40.59
N LEU A 5 -19.53 -17.22 41.27
CA LEU A 5 -18.96 -16.02 40.62
C LEU A 5 -17.44 -15.88 40.65
N THR A 6 -16.67 -16.88 41.06
CA THR A 6 -15.19 -16.77 41.09
C THR A 6 -14.51 -18.02 40.53
N LYS A 7 -14.69 -18.27 39.24
CA LYS A 7 -13.69 -18.99 38.45
C LYS A 7 -13.21 -18.05 37.36
N PHE A 8 -12.29 -17.16 37.72
CA PHE A 8 -11.45 -16.49 36.73
C PHE A 8 -10.69 -17.60 36.00
N SER A 9 -11.12 -17.89 34.77
CA SER A 9 -10.48 -18.90 33.94
C SER A 9 -9.04 -18.46 33.73
N LEU A 10 -8.08 -19.26 34.21
CA LEU A 10 -6.64 -19.02 34.01
C LEU A 10 -6.32 -18.86 32.52
N SER A 11 -7.09 -19.54 31.67
CA SER A 11 -7.06 -19.43 30.21
C SER A 11 -7.52 -18.04 29.73
N GLY A 12 -8.56 -17.47 30.34
CA GLY A 12 -9.05 -16.13 30.02
C GLY A 12 -8.08 -15.03 30.46
N ALA A 13 -7.44 -15.20 31.63
CA ALA A 13 -6.38 -14.30 32.09
C ALA A 13 -5.12 -14.42 31.23
N ALA A 14 -4.74 -15.64 30.82
CA ALA A 14 -3.62 -15.87 29.92
C ALA A 14 -3.88 -15.30 28.53
N ILE A 15 -5.10 -15.42 28.00
CA ILE A 15 -5.51 -14.80 26.72
C ILE A 15 -5.53 -13.28 26.84
N ALA A 16 -6.06 -12.72 27.93
CA ALA A 16 -6.05 -11.27 28.16
C ALA A 16 -4.62 -10.72 28.32
N LEU A 17 -3.73 -11.47 28.99
CA LEU A 17 -2.32 -11.14 29.10
C LEU A 17 -1.60 -11.27 27.76
N LEU A 18 -1.91 -12.29 26.95
CA LEU A 18 -1.42 -12.45 25.58
C LEU A 18 -1.90 -11.32 24.66
N LEU A 19 -3.13 -10.84 24.83
CA LEU A 19 -3.70 -9.71 24.09
C LEU A 19 -3.16 -8.36 24.58
N ALA A 20 -2.75 -8.26 25.85
CA ALA A 20 -2.10 -7.07 26.41
C ALA A 20 -0.59 -7.01 26.12
N LEU A 21 0.05 -8.18 25.94
CA LEU A 21 1.45 -8.33 25.53
C LEU A 21 1.62 -8.41 24.01
N ALA A 22 0.53 -8.69 23.27
CA ALA A 22 0.50 -8.53 21.83
C ALA A 22 0.77 -7.05 21.52
N PRO A 23 1.70 -6.73 20.62
CA PRO A 23 1.96 -5.34 20.24
C PRO A 23 0.64 -4.71 19.77
N GLN A 24 0.16 -3.71 20.52
CA GLN A 24 -1.04 -2.93 20.16
C GLN A 24 -0.79 -1.99 18.97
N GLU A 25 0.47 -1.87 18.55
CA GLU A 25 0.88 -1.26 17.30
C GLU A 25 0.49 -2.22 16.16
N ALA A 26 -0.69 -2.02 15.60
CA ALA A 26 -0.97 -2.57 14.27
C ALA A 26 0.15 -2.04 13.36
N PHE A 27 1.00 -2.95 12.85
CA PHE A 27 1.99 -2.65 11.81
C PHE A 27 1.25 -2.30 10.53
N ALA A 28 0.64 -1.11 10.52
CA ALA A 28 -0.06 -0.54 9.40
C ALA A 28 0.99 -0.05 8.42
N MET A 29 0.82 -0.45 7.16
CA MET A 29 1.60 0.07 6.03
C MET A 29 1.47 1.59 5.91
N HIS A 30 0.35 2.17 6.37
CA HIS A 30 0.05 3.59 6.34
C HIS A 30 0.49 4.31 7.61
N VAL A 31 1.08 5.48 7.43
CA VAL A 31 1.35 6.41 8.53
C VAL A 31 0.01 6.92 9.07
N MET A 32 -0.25 6.66 10.36
CA MET A 32 -1.52 6.97 11.01
C MET A 32 -1.77 8.49 11.15
N GLU A 33 -3.05 8.88 11.22
CA GLU A 33 -3.47 10.25 11.47
C GLU A 33 -2.79 10.84 12.72
N GLY A 34 -2.29 12.08 12.62
CA GLY A 34 -1.63 12.76 13.72
C GLY A 34 -0.25 12.23 14.11
N PHE A 35 0.27 11.20 13.42
CA PHE A 35 1.61 10.68 13.70
C PHE A 35 2.70 11.67 13.32
N LEU A 36 2.64 12.21 12.09
CA LEU A 36 3.67 13.14 11.60
C LEU A 36 3.51 14.53 12.24
N PRO A 37 4.61 15.20 12.62
CA PRO A 37 4.58 16.60 13.01
C PRO A 37 3.98 17.46 11.89
N PRO A 38 3.23 18.53 12.21
CA PRO A 38 2.51 19.33 11.20
C PRO A 38 3.40 19.83 10.06
N MET A 39 4.65 20.22 10.34
CA MET A 39 5.60 20.65 9.31
C MET A 39 5.90 19.54 8.29
N TRP A 40 6.10 18.31 8.74
CA TRP A 40 6.35 17.16 7.86
C TRP A 40 5.10 16.76 7.09
N ALA A 41 3.93 16.79 7.72
CA ALA A 41 2.66 16.52 7.05
C ALA A 41 2.44 17.49 5.87
N VAL A 42 2.65 18.79 6.08
CA VAL A 42 2.54 19.82 5.03
C VAL A 42 3.60 19.61 3.94
N ALA A 43 4.86 19.33 4.31
CA ALA A 43 5.92 19.10 3.35
C ALA A 43 5.62 17.93 2.41
N TRP A 44 5.11 16.81 2.95
CA TRP A 44 4.73 15.65 2.14
C TRP A 44 3.51 15.90 1.26
N TRP A 45 2.55 16.69 1.74
CA TRP A 45 1.45 17.16 0.90
C TRP A 45 1.95 18.01 -0.28
N LEU A 46 2.84 18.98 -0.02
CA LEU A 46 3.44 19.80 -1.07
C LEU A 46 4.23 18.95 -2.08
N ALA A 47 4.92 17.91 -1.63
CA ALA A 47 5.61 16.97 -2.51
C ALA A 47 4.64 16.12 -3.35
N PHE A 48 3.49 15.74 -2.78
CA PHE A 48 2.49 14.90 -3.45
C PHE A 48 1.65 15.65 -4.49
N LEU A 49 1.29 16.89 -4.21
CA LEU A 49 0.37 17.69 -5.02
C LEU A 49 0.73 17.79 -6.51
N PRO A 50 2.01 17.98 -6.91
CA PRO A 50 2.38 18.03 -8.32
C PRO A 50 2.04 16.74 -9.08
N PHE A 51 2.28 15.57 -8.46
CA PHE A 51 1.98 14.27 -9.07
C PHE A 51 0.48 14.03 -9.15
N LEU A 52 -0.24 14.41 -8.09
CA LEU A 52 -1.70 14.36 -8.09
C LEU A 52 -2.30 15.26 -9.16
N ALA A 53 -1.80 16.49 -9.30
CA ALA A 53 -2.25 17.44 -10.31
C ALA A 53 -1.98 16.93 -11.74
N ALA A 54 -0.76 16.43 -12.00
CA ALA A 54 -0.41 15.84 -13.29
C ALA A 54 -1.29 14.62 -13.61
N GLY A 55 -1.57 13.78 -12.61
CA GLY A 55 -2.48 12.66 -12.73
C GLY A 55 -3.91 13.09 -13.06
N ILE A 56 -4.44 14.13 -12.39
CA ILE A 56 -5.78 14.68 -12.66
C ILE A 56 -5.85 15.24 -14.09
N MET A 57 -4.82 15.95 -14.54
CA MET A 57 -4.78 16.48 -15.91
C MET A 57 -4.84 15.36 -16.95
N ARG A 58 -4.05 14.29 -16.76
CA ARG A 58 -4.07 13.12 -17.65
C ARG A 58 -5.40 12.38 -17.58
N LEU A 59 -5.98 12.24 -16.38
CA LEU A 59 -7.28 11.60 -16.19
C LEU A 59 -8.38 12.36 -16.93
N ARG A 60 -8.35 13.70 -16.87
CA ARG A 60 -9.28 14.56 -17.62
C ARG A 60 -9.15 14.37 -19.13
N GLN A 61 -7.94 14.31 -19.65
CA GLN A 61 -7.70 14.04 -21.08
C GLN A 61 -8.30 12.69 -21.51
N ILE A 62 -8.03 11.61 -20.76
CA ILE A 62 -8.56 10.26 -21.04
C ILE A 62 -10.10 10.27 -21.05
N VAL A 63 -10.73 10.94 -20.09
CA VAL A 63 -12.20 11.01 -19.99
C VAL A 63 -12.82 11.92 -21.06
N GLN A 64 -12.11 12.95 -21.52
CA GLN A 64 -12.55 13.81 -22.61
C GLN A 64 -12.48 13.09 -23.97
N GLU A 65 -11.48 12.23 -24.17
CA GLU A 65 -11.34 11.41 -25.38
C GLU A 65 -12.43 10.33 -25.46
N ASP A 66 -12.75 9.67 -24.35
CA ASP A 66 -13.80 8.66 -24.29
C ASP A 66 -14.50 8.68 -22.91
N SER A 67 -15.76 9.13 -22.90
CA SER A 67 -16.55 9.23 -21.68
C SER A 67 -16.81 7.87 -21.01
N ASN A 68 -16.74 6.76 -21.76
CA ASN A 68 -16.91 5.42 -21.19
C ASN A 68 -15.74 5.03 -20.28
N GLN A 69 -14.55 5.62 -20.48
CA GLN A 69 -13.39 5.40 -19.62
C GLN A 69 -13.65 5.81 -18.17
N LYS A 70 -14.52 6.80 -17.95
CA LYS A 70 -14.87 7.25 -16.60
C LYS A 70 -15.46 6.11 -15.75
N VAL A 71 -16.31 5.29 -16.34
CA VAL A 71 -16.93 4.14 -15.65
C VAL A 71 -15.86 3.09 -15.35
N LEU A 72 -14.99 2.78 -16.32
CA LEU A 72 -13.91 1.82 -16.14
C LEU A 72 -12.95 2.24 -15.03
N LEU A 73 -12.51 3.50 -15.03
CA LEU A 73 -11.63 4.07 -14.02
C LEU A 73 -12.26 4.03 -12.62
N ALA A 74 -13.56 4.33 -12.52
CA ALA A 74 -14.29 4.23 -11.25
C ALA A 74 -14.37 2.79 -10.74
N LEU A 75 -14.69 1.83 -11.63
CA LEU A 75 -14.70 0.40 -11.29
C LEU A 75 -13.31 -0.08 -10.84
N CYS A 76 -12.24 0.39 -11.48
CA CYS A 76 -10.88 0.06 -11.09
C CYS A 76 -10.50 0.65 -9.74
N GLY A 77 -10.85 1.91 -9.47
CA GLY A 77 -10.66 2.50 -8.15
C GLY A 77 -11.41 1.74 -7.06
N ALA A 78 -12.67 1.36 -7.32
CA ALA A 78 -13.47 0.55 -6.41
C ALA A 78 -12.86 -0.85 -6.21
N PHE A 79 -12.38 -1.49 -7.28
CA PHE A 79 -11.72 -2.78 -7.21
C PHE A 79 -10.43 -2.72 -6.37
N ILE A 80 -9.58 -1.72 -6.59
CA ILE A 80 -8.36 -1.51 -5.80
C ILE A 80 -8.71 -1.29 -4.33
N PHE A 81 -9.70 -0.45 -4.04
CA PHE A 81 -10.17 -0.23 -2.67
C PHE A 81 -10.66 -1.52 -2.01
N VAL A 82 -11.54 -2.28 -2.69
CA VAL A 82 -12.07 -3.54 -2.16
C VAL A 82 -10.97 -4.58 -1.97
N LEU A 83 -10.06 -4.71 -2.93
CA LEU A 83 -8.90 -5.60 -2.84
C LEU A 83 -8.07 -5.23 -1.60
N SER A 84 -7.82 -3.93 -1.39
CA SER A 84 -7.13 -3.40 -0.22
C SER A 84 -7.90 -3.48 1.10
N ALA A 85 -9.16 -3.91 1.08
CA ALA A 85 -9.94 -4.18 2.28
C ALA A 85 -9.96 -5.68 2.63
N LEU A 86 -9.51 -6.55 1.73
CA LEU A 86 -9.46 -7.99 1.99
C LEU A 86 -8.34 -8.29 2.98
N LYS A 87 -8.69 -8.91 4.11
CA LYS A 87 -7.72 -9.33 5.14
C LYS A 87 -7.08 -10.63 4.71
N ILE A 88 -5.79 -10.60 4.40
CA ILE A 88 -4.99 -11.81 4.19
C ILE A 88 -4.25 -12.10 5.50
N PRO A 89 -4.34 -13.32 6.05
CA PRO A 89 -3.60 -13.68 7.26
C PRO A 89 -2.10 -13.62 6.97
N SER A 90 -1.36 -12.82 7.74
CA SER A 90 0.10 -12.79 7.64
C SER A 90 0.74 -13.92 8.44
N VAL A 91 1.95 -14.31 8.03
CA VAL A 91 2.77 -15.34 8.68
C VAL A 91 3.10 -14.99 10.14
N THR A 92 3.03 -13.71 10.53
CA THR A 92 3.38 -13.22 11.87
C THR A 92 2.18 -12.85 12.74
N GLY A 93 0.95 -13.26 12.37
CA GLY A 93 -0.26 -12.98 13.16
C GLY A 93 -0.81 -11.55 13.03
N SER A 94 -0.23 -10.72 12.16
CA SER A 94 -0.81 -9.43 11.76
C SER A 94 -1.87 -9.61 10.67
N CYS A 95 -2.80 -8.66 10.54
CA CYS A 95 -3.70 -8.57 9.39
C CYS A 95 -3.05 -7.69 8.32
N SER A 96 -2.94 -8.22 7.10
CA SER A 96 -2.37 -7.51 5.96
C SER A 96 -3.43 -7.31 4.89
N HIS A 97 -3.24 -6.29 4.06
CA HIS A 97 -4.12 -5.99 2.95
C HIS A 97 -3.32 -5.83 1.66
N PRO A 98 -3.70 -6.50 0.56
CA PRO A 98 -3.03 -6.33 -0.72
C PRO A 98 -3.33 -4.93 -1.26
N THR A 99 -2.31 -4.16 -1.61
CA THR A 99 -2.50 -2.78 -2.08
C THR A 99 -3.04 -2.70 -3.50
N GLY A 100 -2.86 -3.73 -4.32
CA GLY A 100 -3.37 -3.78 -5.70
C GLY A 100 -2.69 -2.79 -6.66
N VAL A 101 -1.62 -2.14 -6.19
CA VAL A 101 -0.92 -1.05 -6.88
C VAL A 101 -0.26 -1.55 -8.16
N ALA A 102 0.29 -2.75 -8.14
CA ALA A 102 0.99 -3.35 -9.27
C ALA A 102 0.06 -3.62 -10.47
N LEU A 103 -1.11 -4.21 -10.20
CA LEU A 103 -2.10 -4.43 -11.25
C LEU A 103 -2.59 -3.10 -11.81
N ALA A 104 -2.91 -2.13 -10.93
CA ALA A 104 -3.35 -0.81 -11.35
C ALA A 104 -2.30 -0.11 -12.24
N VAL A 105 -1.02 -0.21 -11.91
CA VAL A 105 0.04 0.46 -12.66
C VAL A 105 0.33 -0.21 -14.00
N ILE A 106 0.20 -1.53 -14.09
CA ILE A 106 0.32 -2.27 -15.36
C ILE A 106 -0.80 -1.88 -16.33
N LEU A 107 -2.01 -1.65 -15.81
CA LEU A 107 -3.19 -1.36 -16.63
C LEU A 107 -3.31 0.11 -17.02
N PHE A 108 -3.09 1.03 -16.08
CA PHE A 108 -3.39 2.46 -16.25
C PHE A 108 -2.15 3.35 -16.26
N GLY A 109 -0.99 2.82 -15.87
CA GLY A 109 0.25 3.57 -15.74
C GLY A 109 0.31 4.44 -14.47
N PRO A 110 1.51 4.91 -14.11
CA PRO A 110 1.77 5.55 -12.81
C PRO A 110 1.02 6.87 -12.61
N SER A 111 0.81 7.65 -13.68
CA SER A 111 0.10 8.93 -13.60
C SER A 111 -1.37 8.78 -13.18
N VAL A 112 -2.06 7.75 -13.68
CA VAL A 112 -3.46 7.48 -13.30
C VAL A 112 -3.52 6.88 -11.90
N VAL A 113 -2.58 5.99 -11.57
CA VAL A 113 -2.46 5.40 -10.23
C VAL A 113 -2.24 6.45 -9.14
N ALA A 114 -1.55 7.56 -9.42
CA ALA A 114 -1.43 8.66 -8.45
C ALA A 114 -2.79 9.21 -8.00
N VAL A 115 -3.76 9.31 -8.92
CA VAL A 115 -5.12 9.77 -8.61
C VAL A 115 -5.95 8.69 -7.95
N LEU A 116 -5.95 7.48 -8.52
CA LEU A 116 -6.72 6.36 -7.97
C LEU A 116 -6.22 6.01 -6.56
N GLY A 117 -4.91 6.00 -6.34
CA GLY A 117 -4.28 5.80 -5.05
C GLY A 117 -4.65 6.89 -4.05
N ALA A 118 -4.69 8.17 -4.45
CA ALA A 118 -5.17 9.24 -3.56
C ALA A 118 -6.61 9.01 -3.09
N ILE A 119 -7.49 8.60 -4.01
CA ILE A 119 -8.91 8.31 -3.71
C ILE A 119 -9.02 7.09 -2.78
N VAL A 120 -8.29 6.01 -3.07
CA VAL A 120 -8.26 4.80 -2.24
C VAL A 120 -7.76 5.13 -0.84
N LEU A 121 -6.65 5.86 -0.72
CA LEU A 121 -6.09 6.30 0.57
C LEU A 121 -7.06 7.18 1.35
N LEU A 122 -7.79 8.07 0.66
CA LEU A 122 -8.81 8.90 1.28
C LEU A 122 -9.94 8.04 1.85
N PHE A 123 -10.44 7.06 1.10
CA PHE A 123 -11.46 6.15 1.60
C PHE A 123 -10.95 5.23 2.70
N GLN A 124 -9.69 4.79 2.66
CA GLN A 124 -9.07 4.03 3.75
C GLN A 124 -9.01 4.86 5.04
N ALA A 125 -8.62 6.14 4.94
CA ALA A 125 -8.58 7.04 6.07
C ALA A 125 -9.99 7.30 6.66
N LEU A 126 -10.99 7.52 5.80
CA LEU A 126 -12.34 7.89 6.22
C LEU A 126 -13.23 6.71 6.64
N LEU A 127 -13.15 5.58 5.94
CA LEU A 127 -14.08 4.45 6.10
C LEU A 127 -13.48 3.30 6.91
N LEU A 128 -12.17 3.08 6.81
CA LEU A 128 -11.48 1.97 7.46
C LEU A 128 -10.63 2.41 8.66
N ALA A 129 -10.60 3.72 8.95
CA ALA A 129 -9.72 4.32 9.96
C ALA A 129 -8.26 3.86 9.79
N HIS A 130 -7.82 3.73 8.54
CA HIS A 130 -6.49 3.23 8.18
C HIS A 130 -5.72 4.33 7.46
N GLY A 131 -4.58 4.74 8.02
CA GLY A 131 -3.84 5.92 7.57
C GLY A 131 -4.37 7.21 8.19
N GLY A 132 -4.42 8.29 7.40
CA GLY A 132 -4.85 9.60 7.85
C GLY A 132 -4.99 10.60 6.70
N VAL A 133 -5.78 11.65 6.93
CA VAL A 133 -5.94 12.82 6.05
C VAL A 133 -4.72 13.73 6.13
N THR A 134 -4.17 13.99 7.33
CA THR A 134 -2.94 14.80 7.45
C THR A 134 -1.74 14.07 6.87
N THR A 135 -1.69 12.75 7.03
CA THR A 135 -0.63 11.88 6.52
C THR A 135 -0.87 11.38 5.09
N LEU A 136 -2.00 11.76 4.47
CA LEU A 136 -2.34 11.33 3.11
C LEU A 136 -1.29 11.75 2.08
N GLY A 137 -0.66 12.92 2.25
CA GLY A 137 0.45 13.33 1.39
C GLY A 137 1.66 12.39 1.47
N ALA A 138 2.02 11.96 2.69
CA ALA A 138 3.15 11.04 2.90
C ALA A 138 2.83 9.64 2.34
N ASN A 139 1.66 9.11 2.70
CA ASN A 139 1.17 7.82 2.20
C ASN A 139 0.97 7.84 0.67
N GLY A 140 0.46 8.94 0.12
CA GLY A 140 0.30 9.14 -1.32
C GLY A 140 1.63 9.14 -2.05
N MET A 141 2.66 9.79 -1.50
CA MET A 141 4.00 9.77 -2.10
C MET A 141 4.62 8.37 -2.13
N SER A 142 4.52 7.60 -1.05
CA SER A 142 5.07 6.24 -1.04
C SER A 142 4.25 5.29 -1.91
N MET A 143 2.93 5.22 -1.69
CA MET A 143 2.05 4.18 -2.22
C MET A 143 1.41 4.50 -3.57
N ALA A 144 1.15 5.78 -3.86
CA ALA A 144 0.47 6.21 -5.08
C ALA A 144 1.42 6.83 -6.12
N VAL A 145 2.66 7.15 -5.74
CA VAL A 145 3.66 7.73 -6.64
C VAL A 145 4.90 6.85 -6.75
N ILE A 146 5.72 6.77 -5.71
CA ILE A 146 7.07 6.20 -5.82
C ILE A 146 7.03 4.69 -6.02
N GLY A 147 6.26 3.96 -5.20
CA GLY A 147 6.04 2.52 -5.35
C GLY A 147 5.55 2.13 -6.77
N PRO A 148 4.42 2.68 -7.25
CA PRO A 148 3.94 2.41 -8.59
C PRO A 148 4.92 2.84 -9.69
N LEU A 149 5.60 3.97 -9.55
CA LEU A 149 6.58 4.42 -10.54
C LEU A 149 7.71 3.41 -10.68
N VAL A 150 8.29 2.95 -9.57
CA VAL A 150 9.36 1.94 -9.60
C VAL A 150 8.83 0.60 -10.11
N GLY A 151 7.66 0.15 -9.67
CA GLY A 151 7.01 -1.05 -10.19
C GLY A 151 6.80 -1.00 -11.70
N TYR A 152 6.34 0.14 -12.22
CA TYR A 152 6.17 0.36 -13.65
C TYR A 152 7.49 0.30 -14.42
N LEU A 153 8.57 0.86 -13.87
CA LEU A 153 9.90 0.75 -14.46
C LEU A 153 10.35 -0.72 -14.51
N VAL A 154 10.18 -1.47 -13.42
CA VAL A 154 10.48 -2.91 -13.36
C VAL A 154 9.68 -3.65 -14.44
N TRP A 155 8.37 -3.40 -14.53
CA TRP A 155 7.51 -3.99 -15.57
C TRP A 155 8.01 -3.70 -16.99
N ARG A 156 8.37 -2.44 -17.28
CA ARG A 156 8.88 -2.01 -18.59
C ARG A 156 10.21 -2.69 -18.92
N PHE A 157 11.12 -2.79 -17.95
CA PHE A 157 12.39 -3.49 -18.13
C PHE A 157 12.18 -5.00 -18.34
N SER A 158 11.31 -5.64 -17.56
CA SER A 158 10.95 -7.06 -17.74
C SER A 158 10.38 -7.32 -19.14
N CYS A 159 9.50 -6.44 -19.63
CA CYS A 159 8.95 -6.54 -20.99
C CYS A 159 10.04 -6.38 -22.05
N LYS A 160 10.95 -5.40 -21.89
CA LYS A 160 12.04 -5.14 -22.84
C LYS A 160 13.05 -6.30 -22.90
N MET A 161 13.29 -6.97 -21.77
CA MET A 161 14.19 -8.12 -21.67
C MET A 161 13.57 -9.44 -22.15
N GLY A 162 12.29 -9.44 -22.56
CA GLY A 162 11.60 -10.66 -22.99
C GLY A 162 11.33 -11.65 -21.85
N VAL A 163 11.30 -11.18 -20.60
CA VAL A 163 10.95 -12.01 -19.44
C VAL A 163 9.48 -12.42 -19.54
N ARG A 164 9.16 -13.64 -19.08
CA ARG A 164 7.77 -14.12 -18.99
C ARG A 164 6.90 -13.09 -18.25
N LYS A 165 5.70 -12.83 -18.79
CA LYS A 165 4.80 -11.79 -18.26
C LYS A 165 4.48 -12.02 -16.78
N ASP A 166 4.17 -13.26 -16.39
CA ASP A 166 3.87 -13.66 -15.02
C ASP A 166 5.01 -13.28 -14.05
N ILE A 167 6.26 -13.53 -14.46
CA ILE A 167 7.44 -13.17 -13.67
C ILE A 167 7.61 -11.64 -13.61
N GLY A 168 7.39 -10.94 -14.72
CA GLY A 168 7.39 -9.47 -14.75
C GLY A 168 6.34 -8.84 -13.85
N VAL A 169 5.13 -9.42 -13.79
CA VAL A 169 4.05 -8.99 -12.90
C VAL A 169 4.45 -9.22 -11.43
N PHE A 170 5.00 -10.39 -11.11
CA PHE A 170 5.47 -10.69 -9.75
C PHE A 170 6.50 -9.65 -9.27
N PHE A 171 7.54 -9.39 -10.07
CA PHE A 171 8.58 -8.42 -9.70
C PHE A 171 8.07 -6.99 -9.68
N CYS A 172 7.13 -6.63 -10.57
CA CYS A 172 6.45 -5.33 -10.52
C CYS A 172 5.80 -5.11 -9.16
N ALA A 173 5.03 -6.09 -8.67
CA ALA A 173 4.36 -6.01 -7.37
C ALA A 173 5.36 -6.05 -6.21
N PHE A 174 6.20 -7.08 -6.17
CA PHE A 174 7.15 -7.28 -5.09
C PHE A 174 8.05 -6.05 -4.89
N ILE A 175 8.62 -5.49 -5.97
CA ILE A 175 9.51 -4.33 -5.85
C ILE A 175 8.72 -3.05 -5.52
N ALA A 176 7.54 -2.84 -6.08
CA ALA A 176 6.71 -1.68 -5.74
C ALA A 176 6.38 -1.64 -4.24
N ASP A 177 6.06 -2.79 -3.66
CA ASP A 177 5.76 -2.93 -2.24
C ASP A 177 7.01 -2.63 -1.41
N ILE A 178 8.13 -3.31 -1.68
CA ILE A 178 9.41 -3.08 -0.98
C ILE A 178 9.83 -1.60 -1.03
N VAL A 179 9.70 -0.95 -2.19
CA VAL A 179 10.01 0.48 -2.33
C VAL A 179 9.05 1.35 -1.53
N THR A 180 7.76 1.02 -1.51
CA THR A 180 6.78 1.74 -0.70
C THR A 180 7.16 1.71 0.77
N TYR A 181 7.53 0.54 1.30
CA TYR A 181 7.97 0.41 2.68
C TYR A 181 9.28 1.14 2.96
N ALA A 182 10.25 1.05 2.04
CA ALA A 182 11.52 1.76 2.17
C ALA A 182 11.31 3.28 2.22
N VAL A 183 10.44 3.82 1.36
CA VAL A 183 10.09 5.24 1.36
C VAL A 183 9.41 5.63 2.68
N THR A 184 8.44 4.84 3.15
CA THR A 184 7.78 5.09 4.44
C THR A 184 8.78 5.05 5.61
N SER A 185 9.73 4.10 5.63
CA SER A 185 10.79 4.08 6.64
C SER A 185 11.69 5.32 6.59
N ILE A 186 11.97 5.84 5.39
CA ILE A 186 12.70 7.11 5.23
C ILE A 186 11.87 8.28 5.76
N GLN A 187 10.57 8.35 5.39
CA GLN A 187 9.66 9.40 5.87
C GLN A 187 9.64 9.47 7.41
N LEU A 188 9.52 8.31 8.07
CA LEU A 188 9.50 8.22 9.51
C LEU A 188 10.88 8.47 10.14
N GLY A 189 11.96 7.94 9.57
CA GLY A 189 13.30 8.14 10.12
C GLY A 189 13.80 9.59 10.01
N VAL A 190 13.36 10.32 8.99
CA VAL A 190 13.61 11.76 8.85
C VAL A 190 12.75 12.57 9.82
N ALA A 191 11.47 12.20 10.00
CA ALA A 191 10.58 12.89 10.92
C ALA A 191 10.91 12.65 12.40
N PHE A 192 11.45 11.47 12.72
CA PHE A 192 11.81 11.03 14.06
C PHE A 192 13.25 10.48 14.11
N PRO A 193 14.27 11.36 14.04
CA PRO A 193 15.65 10.94 14.17
C PRO A 193 15.93 10.29 15.52
N ASP A 194 16.83 9.31 15.54
CA ASP A 194 17.25 8.68 16.79
C ASP A 194 18.02 9.71 17.66
N PRO A 195 17.73 9.82 18.97
CA PRO A 195 18.37 10.83 19.83
C PRO A 195 19.89 10.67 19.96
N GLN A 196 20.42 9.45 19.83
CA GLN A 196 21.86 9.19 19.97
C GLN A 196 22.57 9.00 18.62
N LEU A 197 21.91 8.34 17.67
CA LEU A 197 22.51 7.88 16.42
C LEU A 197 21.97 8.61 15.17
N GLY A 198 21.03 9.53 15.35
CA GLY A 198 20.49 10.39 14.29
C GLY A 198 19.57 9.69 13.30
N MET A 199 19.35 10.34 12.16
CA MET A 199 18.37 9.94 11.14
C MET A 199 18.66 8.55 10.55
N GLY A 200 19.91 8.26 10.20
CA GLY A 200 20.28 6.99 9.55
C GLY A 200 19.93 5.78 10.40
N ALA A 201 20.16 5.87 11.72
CA ALA A 201 19.80 4.80 12.64
C ALA A 201 18.28 4.63 12.78
N ALA A 202 17.51 5.73 12.80
CA ALA A 202 16.06 5.66 12.82
C ALA A 202 15.51 4.97 11.55
N ILE A 203 16.02 5.32 10.37
CA ILE A 203 15.63 4.67 9.10
C ILE A 203 15.91 3.17 9.16
N ILE A 204 17.10 2.76 9.60
CA ILE A 204 17.46 1.33 9.72
C ILE A 204 16.54 0.63 10.72
N LYS A 205 16.20 1.27 11.85
CA LYS A 205 15.26 0.72 12.83
C LYS A 205 13.87 0.50 12.21
N PHE A 206 13.28 1.53 11.60
CA PHE A 206 11.97 1.41 10.95
C PHE A 206 11.98 0.36 9.83
N MET A 207 13.03 0.35 9.00
CA MET A 207 13.18 -0.61 7.92
C MET A 207 13.33 -2.04 8.44
N GLY A 208 14.11 -2.25 9.50
CA GLY A 208 14.29 -3.57 10.13
C GLY A 208 12.98 -4.11 10.72
N ILE A 209 12.22 -3.26 11.39
CA ILE A 209 10.92 -3.61 11.97
C ILE A 209 9.91 -3.95 10.87
N PHE A 210 9.82 -3.12 9.83
CA PHE A 210 8.90 -3.37 8.72
C PHE A 210 9.31 -4.58 7.89
N CYS A 211 10.60 -4.86 7.68
CA CYS A 211 11.05 -5.97 6.84
C CYS A 211 10.46 -7.33 7.28
N ILE A 212 10.32 -7.56 8.59
CA ILE A 212 9.78 -8.82 9.15
C ILE A 212 8.34 -9.08 8.70
N THR A 213 7.51 -8.03 8.64
CA THR A 213 6.10 -8.16 8.27
C THR A 213 5.90 -7.97 6.76
N GLN A 214 6.61 -7.00 6.19
CA GLN A 214 6.36 -6.51 4.85
C GLN A 214 7.00 -7.34 3.73
N LEU A 215 8.11 -8.02 4.00
CA LEU A 215 8.71 -8.91 3.02
C LEU A 215 7.83 -10.13 2.72
N PRO A 216 7.26 -10.84 3.73
CA PRO A 216 6.25 -11.87 3.48
C PRO A 216 5.03 -11.36 2.72
N ILE A 217 4.55 -10.15 3.05
CA ILE A 217 3.39 -9.53 2.40
C ILE A 217 3.69 -9.24 0.93
N ALA A 218 4.85 -8.64 0.62
CA ALA A 218 5.25 -8.34 -0.76
C ALA A 218 5.33 -9.61 -1.62
N VAL A 219 5.80 -10.73 -1.06
CA VAL A 219 5.80 -12.03 -1.77
C VAL A 219 4.36 -12.50 -2.01
N ALA A 220 3.51 -12.47 -0.98
CA ALA A 220 2.12 -12.90 -1.08
C ALA A 220 1.32 -12.05 -2.09
N GLU A 221 1.48 -10.73 -2.05
CA GLU A 221 0.87 -9.79 -2.98
C GLU A 221 1.40 -9.99 -4.40
N GLY A 222 2.71 -10.24 -4.57
CA GLY A 222 3.28 -10.61 -5.86
C GLY A 222 2.62 -11.84 -6.47
N LEU A 223 2.47 -12.92 -5.70
CA LEU A 223 1.81 -14.15 -6.16
C LEU A 223 0.33 -13.93 -6.45
N LEU A 224 -0.37 -13.18 -5.59
CA LEU A 224 -1.78 -12.84 -5.79
C LEU A 224 -1.97 -12.01 -7.07
N THR A 225 -1.10 -11.04 -7.32
CA THR A 225 -1.16 -10.18 -8.51
C THR A 225 -0.96 -11.00 -9.77
N VAL A 226 -0.02 -11.96 -9.78
CA VAL A 226 0.16 -12.89 -10.90
C VAL A 226 -1.11 -13.71 -11.13
N LEU A 227 -1.69 -14.29 -10.07
CA LEU A 227 -2.91 -15.09 -10.20
C LEU A 227 -4.07 -14.27 -10.77
N ILE A 228 -4.25 -13.03 -10.31
CA ILE A 228 -5.29 -12.13 -10.82
C ILE A 228 -5.01 -11.78 -12.28
N TYR A 229 -3.77 -11.41 -12.62
CA TYR A 229 -3.36 -11.08 -13.97
C TYR A 229 -3.62 -12.23 -14.96
N ASP A 230 -3.22 -13.45 -14.60
CA ASP A 230 -3.42 -14.63 -15.44
C ASP A 230 -4.90 -14.93 -15.67
N GLN A 231 -5.75 -14.77 -14.66
CA GLN A 231 -7.20 -14.94 -14.80
C GLN A 231 -7.82 -13.89 -15.73
N LEU A 232 -7.36 -12.64 -15.64
CA LEU A 232 -7.83 -11.54 -16.48
C LEU A 232 -7.42 -11.74 -17.95
N VAL A 233 -6.18 -12.18 -18.19
CA VAL A 233 -5.68 -12.53 -19.53
C VAL A 233 -6.42 -13.74 -20.09
N LYS A 234 -6.58 -14.81 -19.31
CA LYS A 234 -7.28 -16.04 -19.73
C LYS A 234 -8.73 -15.78 -20.12
N ARG A 235 -9.41 -14.84 -19.46
CA ARG A 235 -10.80 -14.44 -19.75
C ARG A 235 -10.92 -13.36 -20.82
N GLN A 236 -9.80 -12.96 -21.45
CA GLN A 236 -9.74 -11.89 -22.47
C GLN A 236 -10.31 -10.55 -22.01
N LEU A 237 -10.37 -10.31 -20.69
CA LEU A 237 -10.86 -9.05 -20.14
C LEU A 237 -9.83 -7.93 -20.31
N ILE A 238 -8.57 -8.30 -20.49
CA ILE A 238 -7.45 -7.38 -20.69
C ILE A 238 -6.57 -7.92 -21.80
N GLN A 239 -6.35 -7.12 -22.83
CA GLN A 239 -5.26 -7.38 -23.77
C GLN A 239 -3.98 -6.88 -23.12
N ALA A 240 -3.04 -7.77 -22.84
CA ALA A 240 -1.70 -7.39 -22.40
C ALA A 240 -1.05 -6.56 -23.51
N ARG A 241 -1.28 -5.25 -23.52
CA ARG A 241 -0.62 -4.34 -24.46
C ARG A 241 0.87 -4.42 -24.16
N SER A 242 1.61 -5.06 -25.06
CA SER A 242 3.05 -4.90 -25.15
C SER A 242 3.30 -3.45 -25.55
N PHE A 243 3.62 -2.61 -24.56
CA PHE A 243 4.25 -1.32 -24.79
C PHE A 243 5.74 -1.48 -25.02
#